data_AF-A0A9D7F777-F1
#
_entry.id   AF-A0A9D7F777-F1
#
_cell.length_a   1.000
_cell.length_b   1.000
_cell.length_c   1.000
_cell.angle_alpha   90.00
_cell.angle_beta   90.00
_cell.angle_gamma   90.00
#
_symmetry.space_group_name_H-M   'P 1'
#
loop_
_entity.id
_entity.type
_entity.pdbx_description
1 polymer ?
#
loop_
_entity_poly.entity_id
_entity_poly.type
_entity_poly.pdbx_seq_one_letter_code
_entity_poly.pdbx_strand_id
1 'polypeptide(L)'
;MYKELMTLISQGEIQHTIELLLEFVDKHYTRFTPEVYLISSRFSQVSKENREGVLPHSDYAIEINSISKSLLDIVESIEGLSEENFKLKKNREEIMKAISELESRFDQSRTKAKTIQSNPTRLREKNEIARELGEIFINHPELIEPFYGTTSEGVITGIANRYKRLPELTGIDFFESIARNDMGNFTKCCIVNALAEIIYTGQLRIGDDQRISNILDSLFPNSFQTVKLSITRVSAELDYFLGNILSNN
;
A
#
# COMPACT_ATOMS: atom_id res chain seq x y z
N MET A 1 -13.51 -26.05 1.46
CA MET A 1 -12.05 -26.20 1.52
C MET A 1 -11.48 -26.46 2.92
N TYR A 2 -11.36 -25.51 3.88
CA TYR A 2 -10.78 -25.86 5.20
C TYR A 2 -11.53 -27.01 5.90
N LYS A 3 -12.85 -26.89 6.03
CA LYS A 3 -13.73 -27.95 6.57
C LYS A 3 -13.65 -29.27 5.79
N GLU A 4 -13.37 -29.19 4.50
CA GLU A 4 -13.29 -30.32 3.58
C GLU A 4 -11.95 -31.07 3.77
N LEU A 5 -10.83 -30.35 3.83
CA LEU A 5 -9.52 -30.90 4.17
C LEU A 5 -9.52 -31.56 5.57
N MET A 6 -10.13 -30.91 6.57
CA MET A 6 -10.27 -31.51 7.92
C MET A 6 -11.09 -32.80 7.90
N THR A 7 -12.15 -32.84 7.09
CA THR A 7 -12.99 -34.05 6.94
C THR A 7 -12.19 -35.17 6.29
N LEU A 8 -11.46 -34.90 5.20
CA LEU A 8 -10.64 -35.88 4.51
C LEU A 8 -9.53 -36.44 5.39
N ILE A 9 -8.84 -35.60 6.16
CA ILE A 9 -7.80 -36.06 7.11
C ILE A 9 -8.43 -36.96 8.18
N SER A 10 -9.59 -36.59 8.74
CA SER A 10 -10.27 -37.41 9.75
C SER A 10 -10.76 -38.75 9.24
N GLN A 11 -11.03 -38.85 7.94
CA GLN A 11 -11.44 -40.07 7.24
C GLN A 11 -10.24 -40.94 6.79
N GLY A 12 -9.00 -40.44 6.94
CA GLY A 12 -7.80 -41.12 6.47
C GLY A 12 -7.58 -41.04 4.96
N GLU A 13 -8.26 -40.12 4.27
CA GLU A 13 -8.15 -39.88 2.82
C GLU A 13 -6.90 -39.01 2.52
N ILE A 14 -5.72 -39.52 2.88
CA ILE A 14 -4.46 -38.76 2.89
C ILE A 14 -4.03 -38.35 1.48
N GLN A 15 -4.11 -39.26 0.50
CA GLN A 15 -3.76 -38.96 -0.88
C GLN A 15 -4.62 -37.82 -1.44
N HIS A 16 -5.93 -37.89 -1.21
CA HIS A 16 -6.86 -36.87 -1.70
C HIS A 16 -6.67 -35.53 -0.98
N THR A 17 -6.36 -35.57 0.32
CA THR A 17 -5.99 -34.37 1.08
C THR A 17 -4.76 -33.70 0.47
N ILE A 18 -3.70 -34.47 0.15
CA ILE A 18 -2.47 -33.94 -0.44
C ILE A 18 -2.72 -33.30 -1.79
N GLU A 19 -3.50 -33.94 -2.66
CA GLU A 19 -3.84 -33.41 -3.99
C GLU A 19 -4.60 -32.09 -3.91
N LEU A 20 -5.65 -32.05 -3.08
CA LEU A 20 -6.45 -30.85 -2.88
C LEU A 20 -5.64 -29.72 -2.23
N LEU A 21 -4.79 -30.07 -1.26
CA LEU A 21 -3.92 -29.11 -0.58
C LEU A 21 -2.86 -28.55 -1.53
N LEU A 22 -2.23 -29.38 -2.37
CA LEU A 22 -1.27 -28.94 -3.39
C LEU A 22 -1.91 -27.97 -4.38
N GLU A 23 -3.09 -28.29 -4.92
CA GLU A 23 -3.79 -27.39 -5.83
C GLU A 23 -4.05 -26.02 -5.18
N PHE A 24 -4.39 -26.02 -3.90
CA PHE A 24 -4.68 -24.80 -3.17
C PHE A 24 -3.43 -23.98 -2.82
N VAL A 25 -2.40 -24.60 -2.26
CA VAL A 25 -1.19 -23.89 -1.84
C VAL A 25 -0.40 -23.37 -3.03
N ASP A 26 -0.41 -24.06 -4.17
CA ASP A 26 0.26 -23.61 -5.39
C ASP A 26 -0.35 -22.31 -5.93
N LYS A 27 -1.68 -22.17 -5.83
CA LYS A 27 -2.41 -20.97 -6.28
C LYS A 27 -2.40 -19.82 -5.27
N HIS A 28 -2.39 -20.11 -3.98
CA HIS A 28 -2.74 -19.12 -2.95
C HIS A 28 -1.73 -18.97 -1.81
N TYR A 29 -0.90 -19.98 -1.54
CA TYR A 29 0.01 -19.99 -0.40
C TYR A 29 1.33 -20.72 -0.70
N THR A 30 2.04 -20.24 -1.73
CA THR A 30 3.19 -20.91 -2.37
C THR A 30 4.33 -21.25 -1.40
N ARG A 31 4.39 -20.58 -0.24
CA ARG A 31 5.35 -20.86 0.82
C ARG A 31 5.21 -22.23 1.47
N PHE A 32 3.99 -22.81 1.48
CA PHE A 32 3.74 -24.14 2.04
C PHE A 32 3.94 -25.25 1.01
N THR A 33 4.05 -24.91 -0.28
CA THR A 33 4.23 -25.88 -1.37
C THR A 33 5.40 -26.85 -1.14
N PRO A 34 6.61 -26.42 -0.69
CA PRO A 34 7.71 -27.35 -0.41
C PRO A 34 7.40 -28.36 0.70
N GLU A 35 6.71 -27.93 1.76
CA GLU A 35 6.34 -28.80 2.89
C GLU A 35 5.29 -29.82 2.48
N VAL A 36 4.28 -29.42 1.69
CA VAL A 36 3.26 -30.34 1.18
C VAL A 36 3.89 -31.36 0.21
N TYR A 37 4.85 -30.95 -0.63
CA TYR A 37 5.61 -31.89 -1.46
C TYR A 37 6.45 -32.88 -0.64
N LEU A 38 7.06 -32.42 0.46
CA LEU A 38 7.81 -33.31 1.35
C LEU A 38 6.90 -34.36 1.99
N ILE A 39 5.71 -33.95 2.45
CA ILE A 39 4.70 -34.86 3.00
C ILE A 39 4.22 -35.84 1.92
N SER A 40 3.97 -35.37 0.69
CA SER A 40 3.59 -36.21 -0.44
C SER A 40 4.62 -37.28 -0.77
N SER A 41 5.91 -36.89 -0.78
CA SER A 41 7.02 -37.82 -0.98
C SER A 41 7.09 -38.86 0.14
N ARG A 42 6.93 -38.44 1.40
CA ARG A 42 6.95 -39.35 2.55
C ARG A 42 5.77 -40.33 2.50
N PHE A 43 4.57 -39.84 2.19
CA PHE A 43 3.38 -40.69 2.03
C PHE A 43 3.58 -41.74 0.94
N SER A 44 4.08 -41.33 -0.23
CA SER A 44 4.36 -42.23 -1.35
C SER A 44 5.36 -43.33 -0.97
N GLN A 45 6.40 -42.97 -0.20
CA GLN A 45 7.38 -43.91 0.33
C GLN A 45 6.73 -44.91 1.30
N VAL A 46 6.02 -44.42 2.31
CA VAL A 46 5.37 -45.27 3.33
C VAL A 46 4.34 -46.22 2.70
N SER A 47 3.54 -45.73 1.74
CA SER A 47 2.60 -46.57 0.99
C SER A 47 3.28 -47.60 0.10
N LYS A 48 4.49 -47.32 -0.40
CA LYS A 48 5.29 -48.30 -1.15
C LYS A 48 5.85 -49.38 -0.22
N GLU A 49 6.48 -49.00 0.88
CA GLU A 49 7.07 -49.92 1.86
C GLU A 49 6.03 -50.86 2.48
N ASN A 50 4.80 -50.37 2.72
CA ASN A 50 3.68 -51.19 3.18
C ASN A 50 3.20 -52.19 2.10
N ARG A 51 3.12 -51.78 0.83
CA ARG A 51 2.76 -52.68 -0.29
C ARG A 51 3.81 -53.77 -0.53
N GLU A 52 5.07 -53.45 -0.33
CA GLU A 52 6.20 -54.37 -0.44
C GLU A 52 6.33 -55.30 0.78
N GLY A 53 5.51 -55.08 1.83
CA GLY A 53 5.53 -55.88 3.06
C GLY A 53 6.78 -55.65 3.92
N VAL A 54 7.50 -54.56 3.68
CA VAL A 54 8.74 -54.20 4.38
C VAL A 54 8.43 -53.49 5.70
N LEU A 55 7.28 -52.82 5.78
CA LEU A 55 6.85 -52.07 6.95
C LEU A 55 5.83 -52.88 7.79
N PRO A 56 6.08 -53.13 9.09
CA PRO A 56 5.10 -53.73 9.98
C PRO A 56 3.82 -52.89 10.05
N HIS A 57 2.68 -53.56 10.22
CA HIS A 57 1.38 -52.88 10.22
C HIS A 57 1.23 -51.84 11.35
N SER A 58 1.84 -52.09 12.52
CA SER A 58 1.91 -51.13 13.63
C SER A 58 2.65 -49.86 13.25
N ASP A 59 3.73 -50.00 12.50
CA ASP A 59 4.64 -48.91 12.16
C ASP A 59 4.04 -48.09 11.01
N TYR A 60 3.34 -48.76 10.08
CA TYR A 60 2.51 -48.09 9.08
C TYR A 60 1.46 -47.19 9.72
N ALA A 61 0.74 -47.66 10.73
CA ALA A 61 -0.26 -46.85 11.42
C ALA A 61 0.36 -45.62 12.10
N ILE A 62 1.54 -45.75 12.70
CA ILE A 62 2.28 -44.64 13.32
C ILE A 62 2.69 -43.61 12.27
N GLU A 63 3.25 -44.06 11.15
CA GLU A 63 3.69 -43.18 10.05
C GLU A 63 2.51 -42.43 9.43
N ILE A 64 1.39 -43.11 9.18
CA ILE A 64 0.17 -42.46 8.67
C ILE A 64 -0.35 -41.42 9.67
N ASN A 65 -0.38 -41.72 10.96
CA ASN A 65 -0.79 -40.73 11.98
C ASN A 65 0.15 -39.52 12.02
N SER A 66 1.46 -39.72 11.86
CA SER A 66 2.43 -38.63 11.76
C SER A 66 2.18 -37.76 10.54
N ILE A 67 1.91 -38.37 9.38
CA ILE A 67 1.58 -37.67 8.14
C ILE A 67 0.28 -36.87 8.29
N SER A 68 -0.78 -37.49 8.84
CA SER A 68 -2.05 -36.83 9.13
C SER A 68 -1.87 -35.61 10.04
N LYS A 69 -1.03 -35.73 11.07
CA LYS A 69 -0.72 -34.61 11.96
C LYS A 69 -0.02 -33.48 11.22
N SER A 70 1.00 -33.78 10.41
CA SER A 70 1.69 -32.74 9.63
C SER A 70 0.76 -32.05 8.63
N LEU A 71 -0.19 -32.77 8.03
CA LEU A 71 -1.21 -32.17 7.18
C LEU A 71 -2.16 -31.26 7.97
N LEU A 72 -2.58 -31.67 9.18
CA LEU A 72 -3.38 -30.85 10.08
C LEU A 72 -2.65 -29.56 10.46
N ASP A 73 -1.38 -29.65 10.86
CA ASP A 73 -0.58 -28.50 11.28
C ASP A 73 -0.46 -27.45 10.15
N ILE A 74 -0.31 -27.89 8.89
CA ILE A 74 -0.30 -27.00 7.71
C ILE A 74 -1.68 -26.37 7.49
N VAL A 75 -2.76 -27.15 7.57
CA VAL A 75 -4.13 -26.68 7.36
C VAL A 75 -4.52 -25.65 8.42
N GLU A 76 -4.18 -25.86 9.69
CA GLU A 76 -4.38 -24.90 10.78
C GLU A 76 -3.53 -23.64 10.59
N SER A 77 -2.27 -23.79 10.14
CA SER A 77 -1.40 -22.65 9.84
C SER A 77 -1.93 -21.78 8.71
N ILE A 78 -2.56 -22.38 7.70
CA ILE A 78 -3.24 -21.67 6.62
C ILE A 78 -4.49 -20.94 7.12
N GLU A 79 -5.29 -21.57 7.99
CA GLU A 79 -6.48 -20.97 8.58
C GLU A 79 -6.14 -19.75 9.43
N GLY A 80 -5.11 -19.84 10.28
CA GLY A 80 -4.65 -18.71 11.10
C GLY A 80 -4.26 -17.48 10.28
N LEU A 81 -3.59 -17.68 9.15
CA LEU A 81 -3.25 -16.58 8.23
C LEU A 81 -4.49 -15.99 7.55
N SER A 82 -5.50 -16.81 7.27
CA SER A 82 -6.73 -16.36 6.62
C SER A 82 -7.52 -15.41 7.53
N GLU A 83 -7.55 -15.65 8.85
CA GLU A 83 -8.20 -14.75 9.80
C GLU A 83 -7.44 -13.42 10.00
N GLU A 84 -6.12 -13.45 10.09
CA GLU A 84 -5.30 -12.24 10.20
C GLU A 84 -5.39 -11.40 8.92
N ASN A 85 -5.28 -12.03 7.75
CA ASN A 85 -5.44 -11.36 6.46
C ASN A 85 -6.87 -10.81 6.28
N PHE A 86 -7.89 -11.49 6.80
CA PHE A 86 -9.28 -11.00 6.75
C PHE A 86 -9.48 -9.79 7.66
N LYS A 87 -8.92 -9.78 8.87
CA LYS A 87 -8.98 -8.62 9.79
C LYS A 87 -8.24 -7.42 9.22
N LEU A 88 -7.05 -7.63 8.63
CA LEU A 88 -6.30 -6.59 7.95
C LEU A 88 -7.05 -6.04 6.72
N LYS A 89 -7.67 -6.93 5.92
CA LYS A 89 -8.46 -6.54 4.75
C LYS A 89 -9.71 -5.74 5.13
N LYS A 90 -10.43 -6.15 6.18
CA LYS A 90 -11.61 -5.42 6.69
C LYS A 90 -11.23 -4.03 7.19
N ASN A 91 -10.14 -3.92 7.95
CA ASN A 91 -9.64 -2.62 8.40
C ASN A 91 -9.25 -1.73 7.21
N ARG A 92 -8.60 -2.29 6.19
CA ARG A 92 -8.27 -1.57 4.95
C ARG A 92 -9.52 -1.11 4.21
N GLU A 93 -10.55 -1.93 4.09
CA GLU A 93 -11.82 -1.56 3.43
C GLU A 93 -12.52 -0.41 4.17
N GLU A 94 -12.53 -0.43 5.50
CA GLU A 94 -13.08 0.64 6.33
C GLU A 94 -12.30 1.95 6.18
N ILE A 95 -10.96 1.90 6.15
CA ILE A 95 -10.10 3.07 5.93
C ILE A 95 -10.30 3.64 4.52
N MET A 96 -10.34 2.78 3.49
CA MET A 96 -10.59 3.21 2.11
C MET A 96 -11.97 3.87 1.96
N LYS A 97 -12.98 3.38 2.68
CA LYS A 97 -14.29 4.02 2.74
C LYS A 97 -14.21 5.41 3.37
N ALA A 98 -13.49 5.56 4.48
CA ALA A 98 -13.27 6.86 5.11
C ALA A 98 -12.55 7.84 4.17
N ILE A 99 -11.54 7.39 3.42
CA ILE A 99 -10.86 8.19 2.39
C ILE A 99 -11.86 8.67 1.34
N SER A 100 -12.72 7.78 0.82
CA SER A 100 -13.72 8.12 -0.20
C SER A 100 -14.80 9.09 0.32
N GLU A 101 -15.21 8.97 1.59
CA GLU A 101 -16.13 9.92 2.23
C GLU A 101 -15.50 11.31 2.36
N LEU A 102 -14.22 11.39 2.74
CA LEU A 102 -13.46 12.64 2.81
C LEU A 102 -13.23 13.27 1.45
N GLU A 103 -12.95 12.46 0.43
CA GLU A 103 -12.85 12.90 -0.96
C GLU A 103 -14.18 13.51 -1.44
N SER A 104 -15.30 12.84 -1.19
CA SER A 104 -16.62 13.36 -1.53
C SER A 104 -16.91 14.69 -0.83
N ARG A 105 -16.54 14.84 0.45
CA ARG A 105 -16.62 16.13 1.16
C ARG A 105 -15.74 17.19 0.50
N PHE A 106 -14.53 16.83 0.07
CA PHE A 106 -13.62 17.74 -0.62
C PHE A 106 -14.23 18.27 -1.93
N ASP A 107 -14.86 17.40 -2.72
CA ASP A 107 -15.53 17.79 -3.97
C ASP A 107 -16.81 18.59 -3.74
N GLN A 108 -17.55 18.31 -2.67
CA GLN A 108 -18.71 19.11 -2.28
C GLN A 108 -18.31 20.55 -1.89
N SER A 109 -17.15 20.73 -1.26
CA SER A 109 -16.61 22.05 -0.97
C SER A 109 -16.33 22.86 -2.26
N ARG A 110 -16.08 22.19 -3.38
CA ARG A 110 -15.90 22.80 -4.72
C ARG A 110 -17.23 23.22 -5.34
N THR A 111 -18.29 22.41 -5.23
CA THR A 111 -19.59 22.65 -5.90
C THR A 111 -20.49 23.67 -5.21
N LYS A 112 -20.38 23.85 -3.90
CA LYS A 112 -21.12 24.90 -3.14
C LYS A 112 -20.71 26.35 -3.52
N ALA A 113 -19.78 26.52 -4.46
CA ALA A 113 -19.13 27.77 -4.86
C ALA A 113 -19.97 28.76 -5.69
N LYS A 114 -21.26 28.52 -5.93
CA LYS A 114 -22.10 29.46 -6.71
C LYS A 114 -22.61 30.67 -5.92
N THR A 115 -22.38 30.74 -4.61
CA THR A 115 -22.79 31.89 -3.77
C THR A 115 -21.59 32.59 -3.12
N ILE A 116 -21.59 33.93 -3.28
CA ILE A 116 -20.44 34.85 -3.22
C ILE A 116 -19.84 35.08 -1.81
N GLN A 117 -20.39 34.49 -0.74
CA GLN A 117 -19.94 34.70 0.65
C GLN A 117 -18.93 33.66 1.20
N SER A 118 -18.49 32.67 0.42
CA SER A 118 -17.97 31.39 0.95
C SER A 118 -16.45 31.15 0.94
N ASN A 119 -15.61 32.10 0.50
CA ASN A 119 -14.21 31.78 0.12
C ASN A 119 -13.28 31.40 1.30
N PRO A 120 -13.23 32.12 2.43
CA PRO A 120 -12.36 31.75 3.57
C PRO A 120 -12.80 30.49 4.30
N THR A 121 -14.11 30.32 4.51
CA THR A 121 -14.68 29.14 5.18
C THR A 121 -14.42 27.87 4.37
N ARG A 122 -14.48 27.95 3.04
CA ARG A 122 -14.16 26.83 2.14
C ARG A 122 -12.70 26.43 2.18
N LEU A 123 -11.77 27.39 2.20
CA LEU A 123 -10.34 27.09 2.31
C LEU A 123 -10.02 26.45 3.67
N ARG A 124 -10.72 26.86 4.74
CA ARG A 124 -10.62 26.20 6.05
C ARG A 124 -11.11 24.77 6.01
N GLU A 125 -12.28 24.50 5.43
CA GLU A 125 -12.83 23.15 5.27
C GLU A 125 -11.89 22.26 4.45
N LYS A 126 -11.36 22.76 3.31
CA LYS A 126 -10.38 22.01 2.52
C LYS A 126 -9.09 21.71 3.28
N ASN A 127 -8.60 22.65 4.08
CA ASN A 127 -7.43 22.42 4.93
C ASN A 127 -7.70 21.39 6.03
N GLU A 128 -8.90 21.40 6.61
CA GLU A 128 -9.31 20.42 7.62
C GLU A 128 -9.39 19.01 7.03
N ILE A 129 -10.03 18.86 5.87
CA ILE A 129 -10.10 17.58 5.15
C ILE A 129 -8.70 17.11 4.74
N ALA A 130 -7.84 18.00 4.22
CA ALA A 130 -6.46 17.66 3.89
C ALA A 130 -5.66 17.19 5.12
N ARG A 131 -5.95 17.74 6.30
CA ARG A 131 -5.35 17.29 7.57
C ARG A 131 -5.87 15.92 7.98
N GLU A 132 -7.18 15.68 7.91
CA GLU A 132 -7.80 14.38 8.22
C GLU A 132 -7.25 13.27 7.30
N LEU A 133 -7.20 13.51 5.99
CA LEU A 133 -6.58 12.59 5.04
C LEU A 133 -5.08 12.41 5.31
N GLY A 134 -4.38 13.49 5.65
CA GLY A 134 -2.96 13.44 6.02
C GLY A 134 -2.69 12.54 7.22
N GLU A 135 -3.53 12.59 8.27
CA GLU A 135 -3.42 11.69 9.43
C GLU A 135 -3.62 10.23 9.03
N ILE A 136 -4.58 9.94 8.14
CA ILE A 136 -4.79 8.59 7.64
C ILE A 136 -3.52 8.07 6.95
N PHE A 137 -2.92 8.87 6.07
CA PHE A 137 -1.70 8.48 5.34
C PHE A 137 -0.42 8.47 6.20
N ILE A 138 -0.41 9.17 7.34
CA ILE A 138 0.67 9.05 8.34
C ILE A 138 0.56 7.69 9.05
N ASN A 139 -0.64 7.31 9.46
CA ASN A 139 -0.87 6.05 10.18
C ASN A 139 -0.85 4.81 9.26
N HIS A 140 -1.12 5.01 7.98
CA HIS A 140 -1.23 3.95 6.97
C HIS A 140 -0.49 4.33 5.66
N PRO A 141 0.85 4.49 5.69
CA PRO A 141 1.63 4.90 4.52
C PRO A 141 1.56 3.91 3.35
N GLU A 142 1.30 2.62 3.61
CA GLU A 142 1.10 1.58 2.61
C GLU A 142 -0.10 1.84 1.68
N LEU A 143 -1.02 2.74 2.08
CA LEU A 143 -2.18 3.11 1.27
C LEU A 143 -1.86 4.16 0.21
N ILE A 144 -0.66 4.75 0.19
CA ILE A 144 -0.28 5.80 -0.78
C ILE A 144 -0.01 5.19 -2.17
N GLU A 145 0.67 4.04 -2.24
CA GLU A 145 1.10 3.41 -3.50
C GLU A 145 -0.06 3.20 -4.50
N PRO A 146 -1.24 2.68 -4.10
CA PRO A 146 -2.39 2.55 -5.00
C PRO A 146 -2.89 3.87 -5.62
N PHE A 147 -2.51 5.03 -5.08
CA PHE A 147 -2.93 6.35 -5.56
C PHE A 147 -1.91 7.01 -6.49
N TYR A 148 -0.83 6.33 -6.90
CA TYR A 148 0.09 6.86 -7.90
C TYR A 148 -0.66 7.15 -9.22
N GLY A 149 -0.44 8.33 -9.79
CA GLY A 149 -1.16 8.79 -10.97
C GLY A 149 -2.63 9.18 -10.74
N THR A 150 -3.11 9.22 -9.49
CA THR A 150 -4.48 9.65 -9.19
C THR A 150 -4.75 11.09 -9.65
N THR A 151 -5.98 11.36 -10.06
CA THR A 151 -6.47 12.72 -10.35
C THR A 151 -7.30 13.29 -9.19
N SER A 152 -7.46 12.55 -8.10
CA SER A 152 -8.24 12.97 -6.95
C SER A 152 -7.53 14.09 -6.18
N GLU A 153 -8.01 15.32 -6.33
CA GLU A 153 -7.43 16.48 -5.62
C GLU A 153 -7.49 16.30 -4.10
N GLY A 154 -8.56 15.70 -3.56
CA GLY A 154 -8.68 15.43 -2.13
C GLY A 154 -7.55 14.51 -1.65
N VAL A 155 -7.37 13.36 -2.31
CA VAL A 155 -6.30 12.41 -1.97
C VAL A 155 -4.92 13.03 -2.15
N ILE A 156 -4.68 13.74 -3.26
CA ILE A 156 -3.41 14.46 -3.51
C ILE A 156 -3.12 15.45 -2.38
N THR A 157 -4.09 16.25 -1.95
CA THR A 157 -3.91 17.19 -0.84
C THR A 157 -3.63 16.52 0.49
N GLY A 158 -4.26 15.36 0.75
CA GLY A 158 -4.01 14.54 1.94
C GLY A 158 -2.59 14.00 1.97
N ILE A 159 -2.14 13.38 0.88
CA ILE A 159 -0.77 12.85 0.74
C ILE A 159 0.26 13.99 0.82
N ALA A 160 -0.02 15.13 0.19
CA ALA A 160 0.82 16.32 0.33
C ALA A 160 0.88 16.83 1.78
N ASN A 161 -0.23 16.82 2.52
CA ASN A 161 -0.25 17.18 3.93
C ASN A 161 0.58 16.22 4.79
N ARG A 162 0.52 14.91 4.50
CA ARG A 162 1.38 13.89 5.11
C ARG A 162 2.86 14.23 4.91
N TYR A 163 3.30 14.44 3.67
CA TYR A 163 4.72 14.75 3.38
C TYR A 163 5.15 16.13 3.88
N LYS A 164 4.23 17.08 4.03
CA LYS A 164 4.51 18.34 4.73
C LYS A 164 4.84 18.12 6.22
N ARG A 165 4.16 17.18 6.87
CA ARG A 165 4.30 16.94 8.32
C ARG A 165 5.39 15.94 8.66
N LEU A 166 5.54 14.91 7.84
CA LEU A 166 6.54 13.88 7.93
C LEU A 166 7.22 13.79 6.56
N PRO A 167 8.20 14.66 6.29
CA PRO A 167 8.86 14.69 4.99
C PRO A 167 9.73 13.46 4.78
N GLU A 168 9.54 12.81 3.64
CA GLU A 168 10.28 11.63 3.20
C GLU A 168 10.50 11.71 1.69
N LEU A 169 11.66 11.24 1.24
CA LEU A 169 12.09 11.34 -0.16
C LEU A 169 11.22 10.53 -1.12
N THR A 170 10.58 9.45 -0.63
CA THR A 170 9.60 8.65 -1.39
C THR A 170 8.39 9.49 -1.83
N GLY A 171 8.15 10.65 -1.21
CA GLY A 171 7.12 11.58 -1.64
C GLY A 171 7.38 12.19 -3.01
N ILE A 172 8.65 12.30 -3.44
CA ILE A 172 9.00 12.82 -4.77
C ILE A 172 8.43 11.91 -5.86
N ASP A 173 8.55 10.59 -5.69
CA ASP A 173 8.03 9.58 -6.63
C ASP A 173 6.52 9.75 -6.83
N PHE A 174 5.78 9.95 -5.73
CA PHE A 174 4.35 10.22 -5.79
C PHE A 174 4.05 11.54 -6.53
N PHE A 175 4.72 12.64 -6.18
CA PHE A 175 4.46 13.94 -6.80
C PHE A 175 4.79 13.98 -8.28
N GLU A 176 5.85 13.30 -8.73
CA GLU A 176 6.14 13.15 -10.16
C GLU A 176 5.01 12.45 -10.91
N SER A 177 4.42 11.41 -10.32
CA SER A 177 3.34 10.64 -10.95
C SER A 177 2.08 11.48 -11.23
N ILE A 178 1.91 12.61 -10.52
CA ILE A 178 0.72 13.48 -10.62
C ILE A 178 1.02 14.89 -11.13
N ALA A 179 2.29 15.31 -11.25
CA ALA A 179 2.68 16.70 -11.50
C ALA A 179 2.08 17.31 -12.77
N ARG A 180 1.76 16.46 -13.76
CA ARG A 180 1.19 16.84 -15.06
C ARG A 180 -0.34 16.89 -15.08
N ASN A 181 -1.00 16.50 -14.00
CA ASN A 181 -2.47 16.50 -13.93
C ASN A 181 -3.00 17.94 -13.90
N ASP A 182 -4.13 18.17 -14.56
CA ASP A 182 -4.86 19.43 -14.38
C ASP A 182 -5.50 19.44 -12.99
N MET A 183 -5.06 20.37 -12.14
CA MET A 183 -5.43 20.41 -10.74
C MET A 183 -5.59 21.85 -10.25
N GLY A 184 -6.51 22.05 -9.31
CA GLY A 184 -6.79 23.34 -8.72
C GLY A 184 -5.61 23.94 -7.96
N ASN A 185 -5.57 25.29 -7.90
CA ASN A 185 -4.51 26.05 -7.22
C ASN A 185 -4.31 25.69 -5.74
N PHE A 186 -5.36 25.25 -5.04
CA PHE A 186 -5.24 24.79 -3.66
C PHE A 186 -4.35 23.54 -3.57
N THR A 187 -4.63 22.55 -4.42
CA THR A 187 -3.88 21.29 -4.52
C THR A 187 -2.44 21.52 -4.91
N LYS A 188 -2.20 22.37 -5.92
CA LYS A 188 -0.85 22.80 -6.29
C LYS A 188 -0.08 23.42 -5.11
N CYS A 189 -0.73 24.29 -4.34
CA CYS A 189 -0.13 24.92 -3.16
C CYS A 189 0.25 23.88 -2.09
N CYS A 190 -0.59 22.87 -1.85
CA CYS A 190 -0.28 21.77 -0.94
C CYS A 190 0.97 20.99 -1.38
N ILE A 191 1.08 20.66 -2.67
CA ILE A 191 2.26 19.96 -3.23
C ILE A 191 3.52 20.82 -3.04
N VAL A 192 3.46 22.10 -3.43
CA VAL A 192 4.61 23.01 -3.31
C VAL A 192 5.09 23.12 -1.86
N ASN A 193 4.17 23.19 -0.89
CA ASN A 193 4.54 23.21 0.52
C ASN A 193 5.18 21.88 0.97
N ALA A 194 4.68 20.74 0.50
CA ALA A 194 5.29 19.44 0.82
C ALA A 194 6.70 19.33 0.25
N LEU A 195 6.93 19.78 -0.98
CA LEU A 195 8.26 19.83 -1.60
C LEU A 195 9.21 20.74 -0.82
N ALA A 196 8.74 21.89 -0.33
CA ALA A 196 9.54 22.78 0.51
C ALA A 196 10.06 22.04 1.76
N GLU A 197 9.17 21.33 2.47
CA GLU A 197 9.54 20.56 3.66
C GLU A 197 10.51 19.41 3.33
N ILE A 198 10.33 18.75 2.18
CA ILE A 198 11.28 17.72 1.70
C ILE A 198 12.66 18.33 1.45
N ILE A 199 12.76 19.50 0.80
CA ILE A 199 14.03 20.21 0.60
C ILE A 199 14.67 20.56 1.95
N TYR A 200 13.88 21.07 2.90
CA TYR A 200 14.38 21.46 4.23
C TYR A 200 14.88 20.30 5.09
N THR A 201 14.54 19.04 4.76
CA THR A 201 15.19 17.89 5.41
C THR A 201 16.69 17.84 5.17
N GLY A 202 17.15 18.41 4.05
CA GLY A 202 18.53 18.35 3.59
C GLY A 202 19.00 16.95 3.17
N GLN A 203 18.09 16.00 2.98
CA GLN A 203 18.42 14.61 2.66
C GLN A 203 18.25 14.27 1.16
N LEU A 204 18.27 15.27 0.27
CA LEU A 204 18.08 15.07 -1.16
C LEU A 204 19.13 14.11 -1.74
N ARG A 205 18.70 13.16 -2.58
CA ARG A 205 19.58 12.25 -3.30
C ARG A 205 20.04 12.88 -4.60
N ILE A 206 21.10 12.32 -5.19
CA ILE A 206 21.56 12.71 -6.52
C ILE A 206 20.40 12.56 -7.51
N GLY A 207 20.07 13.64 -8.23
CA GLY A 207 19.00 13.70 -9.21
C GLY A 207 17.65 14.16 -8.66
N ASP A 208 17.44 14.19 -7.34
CA ASP A 208 16.18 14.69 -6.76
C ASP A 208 15.97 16.18 -7.03
N ASP A 209 17.05 16.94 -7.19
CA ASP A 209 17.03 18.34 -7.63
C ASP A 209 16.34 18.52 -8.97
N GLN A 210 16.77 17.78 -9.99
CA GLN A 210 16.18 17.86 -11.32
C GLN A 210 14.72 17.41 -11.30
N ARG A 211 14.41 16.38 -10.52
CA ARG A 211 13.05 15.85 -10.34
C ARG A 211 12.13 16.90 -9.71
N ILE A 212 12.55 17.53 -8.62
CA ILE A 212 11.79 18.58 -7.94
C ILE A 212 11.60 19.78 -8.88
N SER A 213 12.64 20.22 -9.60
CA SER A 213 12.52 21.30 -10.60
C SER A 213 11.48 20.97 -11.68
N ASN A 214 11.51 19.75 -12.23
CA ASN A 214 10.53 19.31 -13.23
C ASN A 214 9.09 19.33 -12.69
N ILE A 215 8.89 18.95 -11.42
CA ILE A 215 7.58 19.01 -10.76
C ILE A 215 7.13 20.47 -10.63
N LEU A 216 7.99 21.34 -10.10
CA LEU A 216 7.69 22.76 -9.92
C LEU A 216 7.35 23.45 -11.25
N ASP A 217 8.11 23.16 -12.30
CA ASP A 217 7.85 23.64 -13.67
C ASP A 217 6.50 23.15 -14.21
N SER A 218 6.12 21.90 -13.91
CA SER A 218 4.82 21.35 -14.32
C SER A 218 3.65 22.02 -13.58
N LEU A 219 3.85 22.44 -12.33
CA LEU A 219 2.82 23.11 -11.53
C LEU A 219 2.68 24.60 -11.89
N PHE A 220 3.69 25.23 -12.46
CA PHE A 220 3.72 26.68 -12.71
C PHE A 220 2.67 27.19 -13.74
N PRO A 221 2.42 26.51 -14.88
CA PRO A 221 1.41 26.91 -15.85
C PRO A 221 0.01 26.97 -15.23
N ASN A 222 -0.78 27.95 -15.67
CA ASN A 222 -2.18 28.16 -15.24
C ASN A 222 -2.39 28.35 -13.73
N SER A 223 -1.32 28.59 -12.97
CA SER A 223 -1.38 28.85 -11.53
C SER A 223 -1.65 30.32 -11.22
N PHE A 224 -2.35 30.57 -10.11
CA PHE A 224 -2.55 31.91 -9.57
C PHE A 224 -1.23 32.52 -9.11
N GLN A 225 -1.17 33.85 -9.08
CA GLN A 225 0.05 34.59 -8.73
C GLN A 225 0.64 34.16 -7.39
N THR A 226 -0.20 33.88 -6.39
CA THR A 226 0.25 33.40 -5.09
C THR A 226 0.95 32.05 -5.15
N VAL A 227 0.43 31.10 -5.94
CA VAL A 227 1.04 29.79 -6.15
C VAL A 227 2.34 29.92 -6.93
N LYS A 228 2.37 30.76 -7.96
CA LYS A 228 3.61 31.06 -8.72
C LYS A 228 4.71 31.60 -7.83
N LEU A 229 4.39 32.55 -6.94
CA LEU A 229 5.35 33.09 -5.97
C LEU A 229 5.87 32.00 -5.02
N SER A 230 5.01 31.10 -4.55
CA SER A 230 5.45 29.96 -3.74
C SER A 230 6.39 29.04 -4.52
N ILE A 231 6.06 28.71 -5.77
CA ILE A 231 6.92 27.90 -6.64
C ILE A 231 8.30 28.55 -6.81
N THR A 232 8.35 29.84 -7.12
CA THR A 232 9.61 30.57 -7.27
C THR A 232 10.45 30.54 -6.00
N ARG A 233 9.83 30.69 -4.82
CA ARG A 233 10.54 30.62 -3.54
C ARG A 233 11.13 29.24 -3.29
N VAL A 234 10.35 28.18 -3.52
CA VAL A 234 10.81 26.80 -3.34
C VAL A 234 11.92 26.44 -4.34
N SER A 235 11.82 26.95 -5.58
CA SER A 235 12.88 26.79 -6.58
C SER A 235 14.18 27.47 -6.15
N ALA A 236 14.09 28.71 -5.64
CA ALA A 236 15.26 29.42 -5.14
C ALA A 236 15.89 28.75 -3.90
N GLU A 237 15.07 28.13 -3.04
CA GLU A 237 15.55 27.36 -1.90
C GLU A 237 16.29 26.09 -2.33
N LEU A 238 15.78 25.40 -3.35
CA LEU A 238 16.46 24.27 -3.97
C LEU A 238 17.83 24.70 -4.52
N ASP A 239 17.88 25.82 -5.25
CA ASP A 239 19.14 26.38 -5.78
C ASP A 239 20.13 26.77 -4.66
N TYR A 240 19.63 27.33 -3.56
CA TYR A 240 20.43 27.66 -2.38
C TYR A 240 21.05 26.40 -1.78
N PHE A 241 20.23 25.37 -1.57
CA PHE A 241 20.67 24.11 -0.98
C PHE A 241 21.75 23.41 -1.81
N LEU A 242 21.66 23.54 -3.14
CA LEU A 242 22.64 22.97 -4.08
C LEU A 242 23.90 23.83 -4.24
N GLY A 243 23.95 25.03 -3.65
CA GLY A 243 25.07 25.96 -3.81
C GLY A 243 25.14 26.63 -5.19
N ASN A 244 24.06 26.57 -5.99
CA ASN A 244 24.01 27.08 -7.35
C ASN A 244 23.91 28.62 -7.43
N ILE A 245 23.67 29.28 -6.30
CA ILE A 245 23.43 30.74 -6.20
C ILE A 245 24.66 31.60 -6.54
N LEU A 246 25.86 31.02 -6.67
CA LEU A 246 27.09 31.76 -6.97
C LEU A 246 27.54 31.75 -8.45
N SER A 247 26.72 31.24 -9.38
CA SER A 247 27.14 31.07 -10.79
C SER A 247 26.80 32.25 -11.73
N ASN A 248 26.07 33.26 -11.26
CA ASN A 248 25.62 34.39 -12.09
C ASN A 248 26.13 35.74 -11.57
N ASN A 249 27.46 35.88 -11.44
CA ASN A 249 28.15 37.17 -11.41
C ASN A 249 29.14 37.26 -12.56
#